data_AF-A0A2U1V510-F1
#
_entry.id   AF-A0A2U1V510-F1
#
_cell.length_a   1.000
_cell.length_b   1.000
_cell.length_c   1.000
_cell.angle_alpha   90.00
_cell.angle_beta   90.00
_cell.angle_gamma   90.00
#
_symmetry.space_group_name_H-M   'P 1'
#
loop_
_entity.id
_entity.type
_entity.pdbx_description
1 polymer ?
#
loop_
_entity_poly.entity_id
_entity_poly.type
_entity_poly.pdbx_seq_one_letter_code
_entity_poly.pdbx_strand_id
1 'polypeptide(L)'
;MTQLGVYLGNRPQDLPAFEEWLGREVDNIHVVSGFQSWADLIDSTRWNARELWHETPRDHQWSIPLIPLGATLEEAATGAYNARYRELATILIENSQTDGPIDVRTGWEFNGDWFPWSAIGHEEAYIGAFRQFVDSFRAVSDRFVFEWNVNEAWGGMDPATAYPGDDYVDIIGMDVYWNTLYFTSDPYQAWDMLLKEKYGLQWHQDFAAARDKPTAYSEWGVMTNNAEPFVKAMKVWFDTHDVVFQSRWDSDDSFPGRLSDGSEPNTGRAYVETFSDTKMDWSLDGLQYIASYADLIEAFGADAAAGQRHYFHHGIEEGRTTDGFDARTYLANYADLRAAFGSNENEAARHFITFGHAEGRTDLDLF
;
A
#
# COMPACT_ATOMS: atom_id res chain seq x y z
N MET A 1 2.26 10.37 6.25
CA MET A 1 1.15 9.48 6.66
C MET A 1 0.46 9.08 5.39
N THR A 2 0.36 7.77 5.16
CA THR A 2 -0.22 7.18 3.97
C THR A 2 -1.70 7.50 3.89
N GLN A 3 -2.16 8.02 2.75
CA GLN A 3 -3.59 8.28 2.54
C GLN A 3 -4.37 6.96 2.47
N LEU A 4 -5.54 6.92 3.11
CA LEU A 4 -6.46 5.80 3.11
C LEU A 4 -7.54 6.02 2.05
N GLY A 5 -7.49 5.19 1.01
CA GLY A 5 -8.47 5.11 -0.05
C GLY A 5 -9.38 3.91 0.07
N VAL A 6 -10.46 3.94 -0.71
CA VAL A 6 -11.36 2.80 -0.87
C VAL A 6 -11.89 2.71 -2.29
N TYR A 7 -12.02 1.48 -2.79
CA TYR A 7 -12.83 1.15 -3.96
C TYR A 7 -14.18 0.58 -3.51
N LEU A 8 -15.27 1.19 -3.96
CA LEU A 8 -16.65 0.78 -3.66
C LEU A 8 -17.43 0.37 -4.91
N GLY A 9 -16.74 0.20 -6.05
CA GLY A 9 -17.38 0.12 -7.36
C GLY A 9 -18.13 1.40 -7.73
N ASN A 10 -19.01 1.34 -8.73
CA ASN A 10 -19.81 2.50 -9.15
C ASN A 10 -21.01 2.77 -8.21
N ARG A 11 -20.74 2.85 -6.89
CA ARG A 11 -21.75 2.89 -5.82
C ARG A 11 -21.44 3.99 -4.78
N PRO A 12 -21.52 5.27 -5.15
CA PRO A 12 -21.26 6.38 -4.21
C PRO A 12 -22.15 6.36 -2.97
N GLN A 13 -23.36 5.79 -3.07
CA GLN A 13 -24.26 5.63 -1.92
C GLN A 13 -23.72 4.71 -0.82
N ASP A 14 -22.73 3.86 -1.11
CA ASP A 14 -22.13 2.96 -0.12
C ASP A 14 -21.05 3.68 0.72
N LEU A 15 -20.54 4.85 0.29
CA LEU A 15 -19.47 5.56 0.97
C LEU A 15 -19.83 6.00 2.40
N PRO A 16 -20.99 6.63 2.67
CA PRO A 16 -21.33 7.02 4.05
C PRO A 16 -21.41 5.81 5.00
N ALA A 17 -21.90 4.66 4.52
CA ALA A 17 -21.96 3.44 5.31
C ALA A 17 -20.56 2.86 5.57
N PHE A 18 -19.66 2.93 4.57
CA PHE A 18 -18.27 2.52 4.74
C PHE A 18 -17.53 3.41 5.76
N GLU A 19 -17.66 4.73 5.67
CA GLU A 19 -17.02 5.67 6.60
C GLU A 19 -17.60 5.55 8.03
N GLU A 20 -18.90 5.32 8.16
CA GLU A 20 -19.53 5.02 9.46
C GLU A 20 -18.99 3.72 10.06
N TRP A 21 -18.89 2.66 9.25
CA TRP A 21 -18.31 1.38 9.66
C TRP A 21 -16.83 1.51 10.04
N LEU A 22 -16.06 2.26 9.26
CA LEU A 22 -14.64 2.52 9.52
C LEU A 22 -14.43 3.43 10.73
N GLY A 23 -15.41 4.27 11.08
CA GLY A 23 -15.29 5.24 12.18
C GLY A 23 -14.46 6.48 11.83
N ARG A 24 -14.11 6.67 10.56
CA ARG A 24 -13.48 7.89 10.03
C ARG A 24 -13.78 8.06 8.54
N GLU A 25 -13.60 9.28 8.07
CA GLU A 25 -13.60 9.59 6.64
C GLU A 25 -12.38 8.98 5.94
N VAL A 26 -12.58 8.54 4.69
CA VAL A 26 -11.48 8.16 3.80
C VAL A 26 -10.82 9.41 3.23
N ASP A 27 -9.54 9.31 2.88
CA ASP A 27 -8.77 10.43 2.32
C ASP A 27 -9.03 10.57 0.80
N ASN A 28 -9.27 9.46 0.10
CA ASN A 28 -9.54 9.43 -1.34
C ASN A 28 -10.44 8.26 -1.77
N ILE A 29 -10.92 8.32 -3.01
CA ILE A 29 -11.79 7.31 -3.63
C ILE A 29 -11.10 6.77 -4.88
N HIS A 30 -11.00 5.46 -4.97
CA HIS A 30 -10.49 4.80 -6.16
C HIS A 30 -11.60 4.64 -7.20
N VAL A 31 -11.37 5.17 -8.40
CA VAL A 31 -12.35 5.24 -9.49
C VAL A 31 -11.78 4.57 -10.74
N VAL A 32 -12.52 3.61 -11.29
CA VAL A 32 -12.09 2.83 -12.46
C VAL A 32 -12.98 3.15 -13.67
N SER A 33 -12.36 3.43 -14.81
CA SER A 33 -13.07 3.66 -16.08
C SER A 33 -13.23 2.36 -16.88
N GLY A 34 -14.28 2.30 -17.70
CA GLY A 34 -14.54 1.21 -18.64
C GLY A 34 -13.48 1.12 -19.73
N PHE A 35 -13.35 -0.07 -20.33
CA PHE A 35 -12.36 -0.36 -21.37
C PHE A 35 -12.92 -1.20 -22.52
N GLN A 36 -14.24 -1.27 -22.70
CA GLN A 36 -14.85 -2.09 -23.76
C GLN A 36 -14.60 -1.51 -25.17
N SER A 37 -14.42 -0.20 -25.27
CA SER A 37 -14.09 0.51 -26.50
C SER A 37 -13.61 1.92 -26.17
N TRP A 38 -13.14 2.68 -27.16
CA TRP A 38 -12.81 4.11 -26.95
C TRP A 38 -14.01 4.94 -26.51
N ALA A 39 -15.20 4.64 -27.04
CA ALA A 39 -16.42 5.34 -26.63
C ALA A 39 -16.75 5.03 -25.16
N ASP A 40 -16.72 3.75 -24.78
CA ASP A 40 -16.92 3.30 -23.40
C ASP A 40 -15.94 3.98 -22.43
N LEU A 41 -14.64 3.93 -22.73
CA LEU A 41 -13.60 4.55 -21.91
C LEU A 41 -13.83 6.05 -21.69
N ILE A 42 -14.08 6.80 -22.77
CA ILE A 42 -14.29 8.26 -22.70
C ILE A 42 -15.60 8.58 -21.97
N ASP A 43 -16.69 7.89 -22.30
CA ASP A 43 -18.00 8.16 -21.72
C ASP A 43 -18.07 7.76 -20.25
N SER A 44 -17.47 6.63 -19.86
CA SER A 44 -17.38 6.24 -18.45
C SER A 44 -16.49 7.18 -17.64
N THR A 45 -15.37 7.65 -18.21
CA THR A 45 -14.50 8.63 -17.54
C THR A 45 -15.28 9.93 -17.29
N ARG A 46 -16.01 10.40 -18.30
CA ARG A 46 -16.85 11.59 -18.21
C ARG A 46 -17.96 11.41 -17.18
N TRP A 47 -18.67 10.29 -17.22
CA TRP A 47 -19.75 10.00 -16.29
C TRP A 47 -19.25 9.91 -14.85
N ASN A 48 -18.15 9.20 -14.60
CA ASN A 48 -17.53 9.11 -13.28
C ASN A 48 -17.17 10.49 -12.72
N ALA A 49 -16.49 11.33 -13.52
CA ALA A 49 -16.01 12.64 -13.08
C ALA A 49 -17.11 13.71 -12.97
N ARG A 50 -18.10 13.70 -13.86
CA ARG A 50 -19.14 14.74 -13.95
C ARG A 50 -20.42 14.42 -13.20
N GLU A 51 -20.75 13.14 -13.06
CA GLU A 51 -22.08 12.72 -12.63
C GLU A 51 -22.02 11.80 -11.41
N LEU A 52 -21.23 10.73 -11.43
CA LEU A 52 -21.30 9.72 -10.38
C LEU A 52 -20.66 10.18 -9.07
N TRP A 53 -19.43 10.69 -9.12
CA TRP A 53 -18.64 11.03 -7.93
C TRP A 53 -18.52 12.53 -7.67
N HIS A 54 -19.22 13.35 -8.45
CA HIS A 54 -19.06 14.81 -8.43
C HIS A 54 -19.54 15.48 -7.13
N GLU A 55 -20.49 14.88 -6.40
CA GLU A 55 -20.99 15.40 -5.12
C GLU A 55 -20.19 14.87 -3.92
N THR A 56 -19.20 14.01 -4.16
CA THR A 56 -18.40 13.38 -3.10
C THR A 56 -17.12 14.18 -2.88
N PRO A 57 -16.98 14.93 -1.76
CA PRO A 57 -15.86 15.85 -1.53
C PRO A 57 -14.61 15.09 -1.05
N ARG A 58 -14.08 14.24 -1.92
CA ARG A 58 -12.85 13.45 -1.71
C ARG A 58 -11.97 13.57 -2.94
N ASP A 59 -10.67 13.42 -2.74
CA ASP A 59 -9.75 13.27 -3.88
C ASP A 59 -10.02 11.94 -4.58
N HIS A 60 -9.76 11.89 -5.88
CA HIS A 60 -10.02 10.72 -6.71
C HIS A 60 -8.71 10.15 -7.26
N GLN A 61 -8.52 8.85 -7.06
CA GLN A 61 -7.46 8.08 -7.70
C GLN A 61 -8.01 7.45 -8.96
N TRP A 62 -7.59 7.95 -10.11
CA TRP A 62 -8.18 7.58 -11.40
C TRP A 62 -7.44 6.42 -12.04
N SER A 63 -8.10 5.28 -12.14
CA SER A 63 -7.63 4.17 -12.99
C SER A 63 -8.19 4.33 -14.39
N ILE A 64 -7.33 4.82 -15.28
CA ILE A 64 -7.63 5.10 -16.68
C ILE A 64 -6.89 4.08 -17.56
N PRO A 65 -7.60 3.17 -18.24
CA PRO A 65 -7.03 2.21 -19.17
C PRO A 65 -6.03 2.84 -20.15
N LEU A 66 -4.88 2.19 -20.34
CA LEU A 66 -3.89 2.64 -21.32
C LEU A 66 -4.44 2.54 -22.75
N ILE A 67 -5.20 1.48 -23.00
CA ILE A 67 -5.95 1.21 -24.23
C ILE A 67 -7.23 0.40 -23.91
N PRO A 68 -8.33 0.56 -24.67
CA PRO A 68 -9.50 -0.31 -24.56
C PRO A 68 -9.34 -1.60 -25.39
N LEU A 69 -10.30 -2.51 -25.28
CA LEU A 69 -10.42 -3.68 -26.16
C LEU A 69 -10.45 -3.25 -27.64
N GLY A 70 -9.70 -3.99 -28.47
CA GLY A 70 -9.59 -3.76 -29.92
C GLY A 70 -8.56 -2.71 -30.33
N ALA A 71 -7.98 -1.96 -29.38
CA ALA A 71 -6.79 -1.14 -29.59
C ALA A 71 -5.51 -1.95 -29.32
N THR A 72 -4.34 -1.44 -29.73
CA THR A 72 -3.04 -2.12 -29.53
C THR A 72 -2.01 -1.21 -28.88
N LEU A 73 -1.07 -1.80 -28.13
CA LEU A 73 0.05 -1.07 -27.53
C LEU A 73 0.96 -0.48 -28.61
N GLU A 74 1.13 -1.16 -29.74
CA GLU A 74 1.95 -0.70 -30.86
C GLU A 74 1.40 0.58 -31.48
N GLU A 75 0.08 0.63 -31.73
CA GLU A 75 -0.55 1.86 -32.23
C GLU A 75 -0.46 2.99 -31.20
N ALA A 76 -0.69 2.67 -29.92
CA ALA A 76 -0.54 3.63 -28.83
C ALA A 76 0.89 4.21 -28.76
N ALA A 77 1.92 3.38 -28.90
CA ALA A 77 3.32 3.77 -28.88
C ALA A 77 3.72 4.73 -30.01
N THR A 78 3.02 4.68 -31.15
CA THR A 78 3.21 5.64 -32.25
C THR A 78 2.50 6.98 -32.04
N GLY A 79 1.71 7.11 -30.97
CA GLY A 79 0.90 8.30 -30.67
C GLY A 79 -0.44 8.35 -31.40
N ALA A 80 -0.90 7.23 -31.98
CA ALA A 80 -2.15 7.16 -32.74
C ALA A 80 -3.39 7.57 -31.92
N TYR A 81 -3.31 7.51 -30.59
CA TYR A 81 -4.41 7.76 -29.68
C TYR A 81 -4.26 9.05 -28.85
N ASN A 82 -3.23 9.86 -29.09
CA ASN A 82 -2.93 11.06 -28.28
C ASN A 82 -4.08 12.07 -28.22
N ALA A 83 -4.88 12.19 -29.29
CA ALA A 83 -6.06 13.05 -29.26
C ALA A 83 -7.10 12.58 -28.22
N ARG A 84 -7.27 11.26 -28.07
CA ARG A 84 -8.18 10.66 -27.08
C ARG A 84 -7.62 10.78 -25.67
N TYR A 85 -6.31 10.59 -25.50
CA TYR A 85 -5.64 10.81 -24.21
C TYR A 85 -5.80 12.26 -23.73
N ARG A 86 -5.67 13.25 -24.63
CA ARG A 86 -5.94 14.66 -24.28
C ARG A 86 -7.40 14.92 -23.93
N GLU A 87 -8.34 14.23 -24.57
CA GLU A 87 -9.75 14.33 -24.22
C GLU A 87 -10.02 13.80 -22.80
N LEU A 88 -9.47 12.63 -22.46
CA LEU A 88 -9.53 12.07 -21.09
C LEU A 88 -8.92 13.03 -20.07
N ALA A 89 -7.72 13.56 -20.33
CA ALA A 89 -7.07 14.53 -19.47
C ALA A 89 -7.92 15.81 -19.29
N THR A 90 -8.53 16.31 -20.37
CA THR A 90 -9.42 17.48 -20.32
C THR A 90 -10.65 17.20 -19.47
N ILE A 91 -11.25 16.01 -19.59
CA ILE A 91 -12.37 15.60 -18.75
C ILE A 91 -11.97 15.62 -17.27
N LEU A 92 -10.83 15.04 -16.90
CA LEU A 92 -10.42 14.96 -15.50
C LEU A 92 -10.07 16.35 -14.93
N ILE A 93 -9.34 17.20 -15.67
CA ILE A 93 -8.95 18.51 -15.15
C ILE A 93 -10.15 19.47 -15.01
N GLU A 94 -11.10 19.44 -15.95
CA GLU A 94 -12.29 20.30 -15.90
C GLU A 94 -13.25 19.92 -14.76
N ASN A 95 -13.13 18.71 -14.22
CA ASN A 95 -14.02 18.17 -13.19
C ASN A 95 -13.27 17.79 -11.91
N SER A 96 -12.01 18.22 -11.78
CA SER A 96 -11.26 18.08 -10.55
C SER A 96 -11.89 18.96 -9.46
N GLN A 97 -12.10 18.40 -8.28
CA GLN A 97 -12.71 19.11 -7.15
C GLN A 97 -11.70 19.96 -6.37
N THR A 98 -10.41 19.77 -6.61
CA THR A 98 -9.32 20.48 -5.92
C THR A 98 -8.41 21.15 -6.94
N ASP A 99 -7.55 22.06 -6.47
CA ASP A 99 -6.44 22.62 -7.26
C ASP A 99 -5.16 21.79 -7.13
N GLY A 100 -5.21 20.68 -6.39
CA GLY A 100 -4.06 19.82 -6.08
C GLY A 100 -3.66 18.86 -7.20
N PRO A 101 -2.70 17.97 -6.94
CA PRO A 101 -2.34 16.89 -7.85
C PRO A 101 -3.55 16.00 -8.21
N ILE A 102 -3.53 15.40 -9.40
CA ILE A 102 -4.52 14.43 -9.85
C ILE A 102 -3.80 13.12 -10.12
N ASP A 103 -4.01 12.14 -9.24
CA ASP A 103 -3.39 10.82 -9.35
C ASP A 103 -4.07 9.99 -10.46
N VAL A 104 -3.26 9.54 -11.41
CA VAL A 104 -3.69 8.72 -12.55
C VAL A 104 -2.85 7.45 -12.61
N ARG A 105 -3.54 6.32 -12.42
CA ARG A 105 -3.03 4.97 -12.66
C ARG A 105 -3.42 4.53 -14.06
N THR A 106 -2.44 4.15 -14.88
CA THR A 106 -2.70 3.66 -16.24
C THR A 106 -1.92 2.39 -16.54
N GLY A 107 -2.51 1.52 -17.35
CA GLY A 107 -1.90 0.26 -17.74
C GLY A 107 -1.52 -0.61 -16.55
N TRP A 108 -2.35 -0.65 -15.50
CA TRP A 108 -2.10 -1.40 -14.28
C TRP A 108 -2.01 -2.90 -14.54
N GLU A 109 -1.28 -3.61 -13.67
CA GLU A 109 -1.11 -5.07 -13.74
C GLU A 109 -0.62 -5.57 -15.12
N PHE A 110 0.10 -4.73 -15.87
CA PHE A 110 0.57 -5.03 -17.22
C PHE A 110 1.48 -6.27 -17.27
N ASN A 111 2.07 -6.66 -16.14
CA ASN A 111 2.92 -7.83 -16.00
C ASN A 111 2.14 -9.16 -15.93
N GLY A 112 0.81 -9.11 -15.89
CA GLY A 112 -0.12 -10.23 -16.10
C GLY A 112 -0.66 -10.31 -17.54
N ASP A 113 -1.46 -11.33 -17.86
CA ASP A 113 -1.98 -11.62 -19.22
C ASP A 113 -3.50 -11.37 -19.40
N TRP A 114 -4.17 -10.82 -18.39
CA TRP A 114 -5.64 -10.70 -18.34
C TRP A 114 -6.20 -9.38 -18.89
N PHE A 115 -5.38 -8.34 -19.08
CA PHE A 115 -5.80 -7.05 -19.63
C PHE A 115 -5.34 -6.83 -21.08
N PRO A 116 -6.06 -6.02 -21.87
CA PRO A 116 -5.67 -5.73 -23.25
C PRO A 116 -4.36 -4.93 -23.37
N TRP A 117 -3.87 -4.34 -22.28
CA TRP A 117 -2.59 -3.65 -22.17
C TRP A 117 -1.48 -4.49 -21.51
N SER A 118 -1.61 -5.82 -21.48
CA SER A 118 -0.52 -6.71 -21.05
C SER A 118 0.75 -6.40 -21.84
N ALA A 119 1.87 -6.23 -21.13
CA ALA A 119 3.17 -5.97 -21.74
C ALA A 119 3.94 -7.26 -22.08
N ILE A 120 3.40 -8.44 -21.77
CA ILE A 120 4.08 -9.73 -22.01
C ILE A 120 4.34 -9.90 -23.51
N GLY A 121 5.61 -9.83 -23.92
CA GLY A 121 6.01 -9.88 -25.34
C GLY A 121 5.76 -8.59 -26.13
N HIS A 122 5.34 -7.52 -25.45
CA HIS A 122 5.02 -6.20 -25.99
C HIS A 122 5.70 -5.07 -25.19
N GLU A 123 6.83 -5.36 -24.54
CA GLU A 123 7.46 -4.49 -23.54
C GLU A 123 7.84 -3.12 -24.10
N GLU A 124 8.47 -3.07 -25.27
CA GLU A 124 8.82 -1.81 -25.94
C GLU A 124 7.57 -1.00 -26.33
N ALA A 125 6.50 -1.69 -26.76
CA ALA A 125 5.24 -1.06 -27.12
C ALA A 125 4.52 -0.51 -25.87
N TYR A 126 4.53 -1.23 -24.76
CA TYR A 126 4.00 -0.75 -23.48
C TYR A 126 4.75 0.51 -23.02
N ILE A 127 6.09 0.48 -23.03
CA ILE A 127 6.92 1.65 -22.69
C ILE A 127 6.55 2.86 -23.56
N GLY A 128 6.49 2.66 -24.88
CA GLY A 128 6.12 3.72 -25.82
C GLY A 128 4.71 4.25 -25.57
N ALA A 129 3.74 3.37 -25.37
CA ALA A 129 2.34 3.73 -25.12
C ALA A 129 2.19 4.52 -23.82
N PHE A 130 2.81 4.09 -22.74
CA PHE A 130 2.80 4.79 -21.45
C PHE A 130 3.36 6.21 -21.60
N ARG A 131 4.49 6.37 -22.30
CA ARG A 131 5.08 7.69 -22.56
C ARG A 131 4.14 8.60 -23.37
N GLN A 132 3.51 8.07 -24.42
CA GLN A 132 2.54 8.83 -25.22
C GLN A 132 1.31 9.27 -24.42
N PHE A 133 0.84 8.41 -23.51
CA PHE A 133 -0.25 8.72 -22.59
C PHE A 133 0.14 9.88 -21.65
N VAL A 134 1.27 9.75 -20.95
CA VAL A 134 1.78 10.76 -20.01
C VAL A 134 2.04 12.10 -20.70
N ASP A 135 2.74 12.11 -21.84
CA ASP A 135 3.00 13.34 -22.60
C ASP A 135 1.70 14.01 -23.06
N SER A 136 0.68 13.22 -23.41
CA SER A 136 -0.63 13.75 -23.80
C SER A 136 -1.36 14.39 -22.62
N PHE A 137 -1.33 13.78 -21.44
CA PHE A 137 -1.93 14.36 -20.24
C PHE A 137 -1.17 15.62 -19.77
N ARG A 138 0.17 15.56 -19.73
CA ARG A 138 1.02 16.71 -19.36
C ARG A 138 0.90 17.89 -20.31
N ALA A 139 0.56 17.64 -21.58
CA ALA A 139 0.24 18.70 -22.54
C ALA A 139 -1.06 19.46 -22.19
N VAL A 140 -1.95 18.88 -21.37
CA VAL A 140 -3.18 19.51 -20.88
C VAL A 140 -2.94 20.21 -19.54
N SER A 141 -2.27 19.55 -18.60
CA SER A 141 -1.93 20.14 -17.29
C SER A 141 -0.72 19.45 -16.65
N ASP A 142 0.07 20.20 -15.89
CA ASP A 142 1.16 19.74 -15.05
C ASP A 142 0.70 19.15 -13.70
N ARG A 143 -0.60 19.17 -13.40
CA ARG A 143 -1.18 18.64 -12.16
C ARG A 143 -1.27 17.11 -12.11
N PHE A 144 -1.15 16.43 -13.24
CA PHE A 144 -1.27 14.97 -13.29
C PHE A 144 -0.03 14.28 -12.73
N VAL A 145 -0.26 13.32 -11.83
CA VAL A 145 0.75 12.45 -11.20
C VAL A 145 0.50 11.04 -11.70
N PHE A 146 1.53 10.38 -12.23
CA PHE A 146 1.38 9.09 -12.90
C PHE A 146 1.93 7.93 -12.07
N GLU A 147 1.05 6.97 -11.81
CA GLU A 147 1.39 5.70 -11.19
C GLU A 147 1.66 4.63 -12.26
N TRP A 148 2.84 4.03 -12.20
CA TRP A 148 3.17 2.80 -12.93
C TRP A 148 2.95 1.61 -12.00
N ASN A 149 1.84 0.89 -12.21
CA ASN A 149 1.32 -0.09 -11.26
C ASN A 149 1.56 -1.53 -11.76
N VAL A 150 2.17 -2.36 -10.90
CA VAL A 150 2.40 -3.79 -11.15
C VAL A 150 1.38 -4.64 -10.39
N ASN A 151 1.09 -5.84 -10.87
CA ASN A 151 0.51 -6.90 -10.04
C ASN A 151 1.62 -7.57 -9.22
N GLU A 152 1.30 -8.03 -8.01
CA GLU A 152 2.10 -8.93 -7.18
C GLU A 152 2.15 -10.36 -7.78
N ALA A 153 2.49 -10.46 -9.06
CA ALA A 153 2.27 -11.68 -9.83
C ALA A 153 3.25 -12.80 -9.47
N TRP A 154 2.70 -13.95 -9.10
CA TRP A 154 3.42 -15.22 -9.15
C TRP A 154 3.46 -15.72 -10.61
N GLY A 155 4.55 -15.42 -11.32
CA GLY A 155 4.79 -15.98 -12.66
C GLY A 155 4.45 -15.07 -13.85
N GLY A 156 4.24 -13.78 -13.63
CA GLY A 156 4.21 -12.76 -14.69
C GLY A 156 5.58 -12.48 -15.32
N MET A 157 5.63 -11.59 -16.32
CA MET A 157 6.91 -11.09 -16.86
C MET A 157 7.69 -10.28 -15.82
N ASP A 158 8.99 -10.06 -16.05
CA ASP A 158 9.78 -9.13 -15.23
C ASP A 158 9.28 -7.70 -15.41
N PRO A 159 8.60 -7.09 -14.42
CA PRO A 159 7.98 -5.79 -14.59
C PRO A 159 9.01 -4.71 -14.95
N ALA A 160 10.25 -4.83 -14.46
CA ALA A 160 11.32 -3.87 -14.73
C ALA A 160 11.61 -3.69 -16.23
N THR A 161 11.34 -4.71 -17.04
CA THR A 161 11.59 -4.68 -18.50
C THR A 161 10.59 -3.82 -19.27
N ALA A 162 9.44 -3.46 -18.67
CA ALA A 162 8.46 -2.56 -19.24
C ALA A 162 8.41 -1.19 -18.53
N TYR A 163 9.43 -0.86 -17.72
CA TYR A 163 9.47 0.41 -17.00
C TYR A 163 9.70 1.60 -17.97
N PRO A 164 8.80 2.60 -17.99
CA PRO A 164 8.86 3.67 -19.00
C PRO A 164 9.90 4.76 -18.69
N GLY A 165 10.56 4.72 -17.52
CA GLY A 165 11.64 5.63 -17.12
C GLY A 165 11.18 6.71 -16.12
N ASP A 166 12.14 7.18 -15.32
CA ASP A 166 11.87 8.03 -14.14
C ASP A 166 11.20 9.38 -14.47
N ASP A 167 11.40 9.89 -15.69
CA ASP A 167 10.75 11.12 -16.17
C ASP A 167 9.24 10.95 -16.38
N TYR A 168 8.78 9.71 -16.57
CA TYR A 168 7.39 9.40 -16.93
C TYR A 168 6.58 8.81 -15.78
N VAL A 169 7.24 8.45 -14.68
CA VAL A 169 6.60 7.80 -13.52
C VAL A 169 6.85 8.63 -12.28
N ASP A 170 5.78 9.02 -11.61
CA ASP A 170 5.85 9.77 -10.36
C ASP A 170 5.76 8.81 -9.16
N ILE A 171 5.00 7.71 -9.28
CA ILE A 171 4.74 6.73 -8.22
C ILE A 171 4.95 5.30 -8.77
N ILE A 172 5.64 4.45 -8.02
CA ILE A 172 5.66 3.00 -8.31
C ILE A 172 4.49 2.35 -7.58
N GLY A 173 3.51 1.86 -8.33
CA GLY A 173 2.28 1.25 -7.80
C GLY A 173 2.35 -0.26 -7.70
N MET A 174 1.54 -0.85 -6.82
CA MET A 174 1.30 -2.29 -6.77
C MET A 174 -0.15 -2.61 -6.39
N ASP A 175 -0.76 -3.56 -7.09
CA ASP A 175 -1.97 -4.24 -6.63
C ASP A 175 -1.57 -5.49 -5.82
N VAL A 176 -2.24 -5.75 -4.69
CA VAL A 176 -1.87 -6.82 -3.73
C VAL A 176 -3.09 -7.51 -3.14
N TYR A 177 -3.31 -8.78 -3.47
CA TYR A 177 -4.44 -9.55 -2.98
C TYR A 177 -4.01 -10.84 -2.28
N TRP A 178 -4.42 -10.99 -1.01
CA TRP A 178 -4.37 -12.30 -0.37
C TRP A 178 -5.58 -13.14 -0.77
N ASN A 179 -5.38 -13.93 -1.83
CA ASN A 179 -6.34 -14.89 -2.34
C ASN A 179 -6.08 -16.30 -1.78
N THR A 180 -6.94 -16.78 -0.87
CA THR A 180 -6.80 -18.11 -0.24
C THR A 180 -6.99 -19.30 -1.18
N LEU A 181 -7.34 -19.07 -2.45
CA LEU A 181 -7.34 -20.10 -3.49
C LEU A 181 -5.94 -20.39 -4.04
N TYR A 182 -5.03 -19.41 -3.97
CA TYR A 182 -3.68 -19.48 -4.54
C TYR A 182 -2.59 -19.40 -3.48
N PHE A 183 -2.88 -18.74 -2.36
CA PHE A 183 -2.02 -18.64 -1.20
C PHE A 183 -2.51 -19.55 -0.07
N THR A 184 -1.61 -19.82 0.87
CA THR A 184 -1.94 -20.47 2.14
C THR A 184 -3.04 -19.73 2.91
N SER A 185 -3.83 -20.48 3.70
CA SER A 185 -4.85 -19.93 4.59
C SER A 185 -4.28 -19.43 5.93
N ASP A 186 -2.99 -19.62 6.15
CA ASP A 186 -2.25 -19.09 7.29
C ASP A 186 -1.86 -17.62 7.03
N PRO A 187 -2.31 -16.65 7.85
CA PRO A 187 -2.08 -15.23 7.59
C PRO A 187 -0.61 -14.81 7.65
N TYR A 188 0.22 -15.45 8.45
CA TYR A 188 1.64 -15.11 8.56
C TYR A 188 2.41 -15.63 7.37
N GLN A 189 2.16 -16.87 6.99
CA GLN A 189 2.78 -17.43 5.79
C GLN A 189 2.31 -16.70 4.54
N ALA A 190 1.05 -16.26 4.47
CA ALA A 190 0.55 -15.46 3.35
C ALA A 190 1.27 -14.10 3.26
N TRP A 191 1.46 -13.41 4.39
CA TRP A 191 2.28 -12.20 4.46
C TRP A 191 3.71 -12.46 3.97
N ASP A 192 4.35 -13.51 4.49
CA ASP A 192 5.72 -13.88 4.15
C ASP A 192 5.88 -14.20 2.66
N MET A 193 4.89 -14.86 2.05
CA MET A 193 4.86 -15.14 0.62
C MET A 193 4.78 -13.85 -0.20
N LEU A 194 3.82 -12.96 0.07
CA LEU A 194 3.68 -11.70 -0.67
C LEU A 194 4.88 -10.77 -0.48
N LEU A 195 5.49 -10.79 0.71
CA LEU A 195 6.70 -10.03 0.99
C LEU A 195 7.90 -10.50 0.16
N LYS A 196 8.10 -11.82 0.10
CA LYS A 196 9.31 -12.46 -0.47
C LYS A 196 9.14 -12.91 -1.92
N GLU A 197 7.94 -12.82 -2.49
CA GLU A 197 7.68 -13.16 -3.89
C GLU A 197 8.64 -12.39 -4.81
N LYS A 198 9.01 -12.98 -5.94
CA LYS A 198 10.08 -12.45 -6.81
C LYS A 198 9.84 -10.98 -7.19
N TYR A 199 8.58 -10.62 -7.42
CA TYR A 199 8.14 -9.25 -7.70
C TYR A 199 7.10 -8.78 -6.67
N GLY A 200 7.20 -9.27 -5.43
CA GLY A 200 6.33 -8.93 -4.31
C GLY A 200 6.70 -7.62 -3.62
N LEU A 201 6.22 -7.44 -2.38
CA LEU A 201 6.31 -6.17 -1.65
C LEU A 201 7.75 -5.68 -1.49
N GLN A 202 8.71 -6.56 -1.17
CA GLN A 202 10.10 -6.14 -1.00
C GLN A 202 10.72 -5.67 -2.33
N TRP A 203 10.48 -6.40 -3.42
CA TRP A 203 10.96 -6.00 -4.75
C TRP A 203 10.41 -4.63 -5.14
N HIS A 204 9.13 -4.38 -4.85
CA HIS A 204 8.45 -3.12 -5.14
C HIS A 204 9.10 -1.94 -4.41
N GLN A 205 9.36 -2.09 -3.11
CA GLN A 205 10.05 -1.07 -2.32
C GLN A 205 11.49 -0.85 -2.80
N ASP A 206 12.25 -1.92 -3.04
CA ASP A 206 13.63 -1.82 -3.51
C ASP A 206 13.71 -1.15 -4.89
N PHE A 207 12.77 -1.47 -5.79
CA PHE A 207 12.70 -0.91 -7.13
C PHE A 207 12.39 0.59 -7.10
N ALA A 208 11.48 1.02 -6.23
CA ALA A 208 11.11 2.42 -6.04
C ALA A 208 12.23 3.22 -5.38
N ALA A 209 12.83 2.68 -4.31
CA ALA A 209 13.93 3.31 -3.60
C ALA A 209 15.17 3.52 -4.48
N ALA A 210 15.46 2.58 -5.38
CA ALA A 210 16.56 2.71 -6.35
C ALA A 210 16.39 3.87 -7.35
N ARG A 211 15.20 4.49 -7.39
CA ARG A 211 14.82 5.58 -8.30
C ARG A 211 14.35 6.84 -7.56
N ASP A 212 14.49 6.87 -6.24
CA ASP A 212 13.99 7.94 -5.37
C ASP A 212 12.50 8.25 -5.61
N LYS A 213 11.68 7.20 -5.80
CA LYS A 213 10.23 7.32 -6.01
C LYS A 213 9.45 6.79 -4.81
N PRO A 214 8.34 7.44 -4.42
CA PRO A 214 7.41 6.87 -3.47
C PRO A 214 6.66 5.67 -4.07
N THR A 215 5.98 4.94 -3.19
CA THR A 215 5.15 3.79 -3.55
C THR A 215 3.68 4.04 -3.27
N ALA A 216 2.81 3.29 -3.97
CA ALA A 216 1.39 3.25 -3.70
C ALA A 216 0.82 1.84 -3.84
N TYR A 217 -0.32 1.62 -3.20
CA TYR A 217 -1.08 0.38 -3.26
C TYR A 217 -2.50 0.66 -3.74
N SER A 218 -2.67 0.85 -5.04
CA SER A 218 -3.96 1.24 -5.64
C SER A 218 -5.06 0.21 -5.43
N GLU A 219 -4.69 -1.05 -5.23
CA GLU A 219 -5.63 -2.07 -4.81
C GLU A 219 -4.98 -2.99 -3.79
N TRP A 220 -5.67 -3.23 -2.68
CA TRP A 220 -5.40 -4.42 -1.90
C TRP A 220 -6.65 -5.01 -1.23
N GLY A 221 -6.63 -6.32 -1.03
CA GLY A 221 -7.73 -7.03 -0.41
C GLY A 221 -7.37 -8.40 0.15
N VAL A 222 -8.26 -8.91 0.98
CA VAL A 222 -8.14 -10.22 1.64
C VAL A 222 -9.44 -11.00 1.48
N MET A 223 -9.33 -12.30 1.24
CA MET A 223 -10.47 -13.20 0.96
C MET A 223 -10.68 -14.22 2.09
N THR A 224 -10.75 -13.77 3.34
CA THR A 224 -10.91 -14.64 4.51
C THR A 224 -11.26 -13.87 5.78
N ASN A 225 -11.97 -14.52 6.70
CA ASN A 225 -12.22 -14.00 8.05
C ASN A 225 -10.99 -14.05 8.98
N ASN A 226 -9.91 -14.72 8.59
CA ASN A 226 -8.74 -14.97 9.43
C ASN A 226 -7.56 -14.04 9.11
N ALA A 227 -7.82 -12.79 8.70
CA ALA A 227 -6.78 -11.90 8.20
C ALA A 227 -6.27 -10.83 9.19
N GLU A 228 -6.60 -10.93 10.48
CA GLU A 228 -6.12 -9.96 11.47
C GLU A 228 -4.60 -9.73 11.44
N PRO A 229 -3.72 -10.76 11.45
CA PRO A 229 -2.28 -10.52 11.43
C PRO A 229 -1.81 -9.88 10.12
N PHE A 230 -2.40 -10.30 8.99
CA PHE A 230 -2.07 -9.76 7.67
C PHE A 230 -2.45 -8.29 7.53
N VAL A 231 -3.66 -7.92 7.97
CA VAL A 231 -4.16 -6.53 7.97
C VAL A 231 -3.27 -5.63 8.82
N LYS A 232 -2.84 -6.10 10.00
CA LYS A 232 -1.89 -5.37 10.85
C LYS A 232 -0.53 -5.22 10.19
N ALA A 233 -0.02 -6.27 9.54
CA ALA A 233 1.25 -6.22 8.82
C ALA A 233 1.22 -5.21 7.65
N MET A 234 0.14 -5.18 6.86
CA MET A 234 -0.06 -4.17 5.81
C MET A 234 -0.05 -2.74 6.37
N LYS A 235 -0.72 -2.50 7.51
CA LYS A 235 -0.70 -1.16 8.15
C LYS A 235 0.70 -0.74 8.56
N VAL A 236 1.44 -1.62 9.22
CA VAL A 236 2.83 -1.36 9.60
C VAL A 236 3.68 -1.08 8.38
N TRP A 237 3.52 -1.87 7.32
CA TRP A 237 4.21 -1.67 6.06
C TRP A 237 3.96 -0.28 5.50
N PHE A 238 2.69 0.13 5.44
CA PHE A 238 2.30 1.47 4.99
C PHE A 238 2.86 2.59 5.86
N ASP A 239 2.91 2.41 7.18
CA ASP A 239 3.39 3.43 8.11
C ASP A 239 4.92 3.57 8.14
N THR A 240 5.64 2.51 7.74
CA THR A 240 7.11 2.44 7.87
C THR A 240 7.86 2.61 6.54
N HIS A 241 7.14 2.71 5.43
CA HIS A 241 7.69 2.95 4.10
C HIS A 241 7.16 4.26 3.51
N ASP A 242 7.80 4.74 2.44
CA ASP A 242 7.34 5.93 1.71
C ASP A 242 6.15 5.59 0.81
N VAL A 243 5.02 5.29 1.47
CA VAL A 243 3.75 4.98 0.81
C VAL A 243 2.89 6.24 0.79
N VAL A 244 2.59 6.74 -0.41
CA VAL A 244 1.78 7.97 -0.54
C VAL A 244 0.30 7.69 -0.32
N PHE A 245 -0.19 6.55 -0.80
CA PHE A 245 -1.56 6.11 -0.59
C PHE A 245 -1.73 4.60 -0.72
N GLN A 246 -2.82 4.10 -0.17
CA GLN A 246 -3.33 2.75 -0.37
C GLN A 246 -4.85 2.81 -0.57
N SER A 247 -5.43 1.90 -1.35
CA SER A 247 -6.88 1.81 -1.52
C SER A 247 -7.37 0.39 -1.26
N ARG A 248 -8.32 0.28 -0.32
CA ARG A 248 -8.94 -0.99 0.06
C ARG A 248 -10.00 -1.39 -0.97
N TRP A 249 -9.90 -2.61 -1.50
CA TRP A 249 -10.93 -3.22 -2.35
C TRP A 249 -12.18 -3.65 -1.56
N ASP A 250 -13.05 -2.72 -1.17
CA ASP A 250 -14.30 -3.04 -0.47
C ASP A 250 -15.45 -3.34 -1.46
N SER A 251 -15.24 -4.38 -2.26
CA SER A 251 -16.16 -4.84 -3.30
C SER A 251 -16.05 -6.36 -3.45
N ASP A 252 -17.10 -6.97 -4.01
CA ASP A 252 -17.09 -8.39 -4.40
C ASP A 252 -16.99 -8.58 -5.92
N ASP A 253 -16.81 -7.50 -6.66
CA ASP A 253 -16.57 -7.56 -8.10
C ASP A 253 -15.21 -8.18 -8.37
N SER A 254 -15.15 -9.25 -9.17
CA SER A 254 -13.94 -10.01 -9.55
C SER A 254 -13.12 -10.65 -8.40
N PHE A 255 -13.18 -10.12 -7.19
CA PHE A 255 -12.55 -10.61 -5.97
C PHE A 255 -13.52 -10.36 -4.79
N PRO A 256 -13.94 -11.38 -4.02
CA PRO A 256 -14.79 -11.21 -2.83
C PRO A 256 -14.00 -10.60 -1.67
N GLY A 257 -13.81 -9.28 -1.75
CA GLY A 257 -13.01 -8.50 -0.82
C GLY A 257 -13.83 -7.56 0.05
N ARG A 258 -15.16 -7.59 0.02
CA ARG A 258 -15.96 -6.68 0.84
C ARG A 258 -15.86 -7.03 2.34
N LEU A 259 -15.54 -6.05 3.18
CA LEU A 259 -15.49 -6.19 4.64
C LEU A 259 -16.60 -5.41 5.35
N SER A 260 -17.03 -4.29 4.74
CA SER A 260 -18.00 -3.37 5.35
C SER A 260 -19.41 -3.94 5.52
N ASP A 261 -19.72 -5.06 4.86
CA ASP A 261 -21.03 -5.72 4.95
C ASP A 261 -21.15 -6.70 6.13
N GLY A 262 -20.06 -6.93 6.86
CA GLY A 262 -20.01 -7.83 8.01
C GLY A 262 -19.98 -9.32 7.65
N SER A 263 -19.75 -9.68 6.38
CA SER A 263 -19.58 -11.07 5.95
C SER A 263 -18.33 -11.73 6.56
N GLU A 264 -17.26 -10.94 6.75
CA GLU A 264 -16.00 -11.35 7.38
C GLU A 264 -15.75 -10.58 8.69
N PRO A 265 -16.51 -10.85 9.77
CA PRO A 265 -16.59 -9.97 10.94
C PRO A 265 -15.30 -9.83 11.76
N ASN A 266 -14.45 -10.86 11.85
CA ASN A 266 -13.18 -10.79 12.57
C ASN A 266 -12.16 -9.95 11.79
N THR A 267 -12.09 -10.16 10.47
CA THR A 267 -11.20 -9.38 9.60
C THR A 267 -11.67 -7.94 9.46
N GLY A 268 -12.99 -7.73 9.34
CA GLY A 268 -13.58 -6.40 9.36
C GLY A 268 -13.28 -5.65 10.67
N ARG A 269 -13.44 -6.30 11.84
CA ARG A 269 -13.05 -5.70 13.13
C ARG A 269 -11.57 -5.35 13.15
N ALA A 270 -10.68 -6.25 12.72
CA ALA A 270 -9.26 -5.99 12.68
C ALA A 270 -8.92 -4.80 11.76
N TYR A 271 -9.58 -4.69 10.61
CA TYR A 271 -9.41 -3.55 9.72
C TYR A 271 -9.84 -2.23 10.36
N VAL A 272 -11.05 -2.19 10.95
CA VAL A 272 -11.55 -1.00 11.66
C VAL A 272 -10.62 -0.62 12.80
N GLU A 273 -10.27 -1.56 13.68
CA GLU A 273 -9.29 -1.32 14.75
C GLU A 273 -7.99 -0.76 14.18
N THR A 274 -7.54 -1.28 13.04
CA THR A 274 -6.21 -0.96 12.50
C THR A 274 -6.14 0.39 11.77
N PHE A 275 -7.22 0.77 11.07
CA PHE A 275 -7.24 1.89 10.12
C PHE A 275 -8.16 3.05 10.56
N SER A 276 -9.00 2.87 11.58
CA SER A 276 -9.91 3.93 12.09
C SER A 276 -9.20 5.08 12.80
N ASP A 277 -8.08 4.81 13.47
CA ASP A 277 -7.30 5.82 14.17
C ASP A 277 -6.02 6.18 13.40
N THR A 278 -5.96 7.44 12.94
CA THR A 278 -4.75 8.04 12.33
C THR A 278 -3.55 8.10 13.28
N LYS A 279 -3.79 7.89 14.58
CA LYS A 279 -2.81 8.00 15.66
C LYS A 279 -2.61 6.70 16.43
N MET A 280 -3.13 5.57 15.94
CA MET A 280 -2.85 4.30 16.61
C MET A 280 -1.34 4.11 16.61
N ASP A 281 -0.78 4.14 17.82
CA ASP A 281 0.65 4.05 18.03
C ASP A 281 1.05 2.60 17.85
N TRP A 282 1.25 2.21 16.60
CA TRP A 282 1.91 0.96 16.23
C TRP A 282 3.40 0.99 16.56
N SER A 283 3.86 1.90 17.43
CA SER A 283 5.17 1.78 18.08
C SER A 283 5.18 0.56 18.99
N LEU A 284 5.15 -0.62 18.38
CA LEU A 284 6.10 -1.62 18.75
C LEU A 284 7.46 -0.93 18.76
N ASP A 285 7.91 -0.53 19.94
CA ASP A 285 9.28 -0.14 20.13
C ASP A 285 10.10 -1.42 19.98
N GLY A 286 10.71 -1.59 18.81
CA GLY A 286 11.48 -2.78 18.51
C GLY A 286 12.66 -2.98 19.46
N LEU A 287 13.14 -1.93 20.13
CA LEU A 287 14.14 -2.05 21.18
C LEU A 287 13.54 -2.62 22.46
N GLN A 288 12.37 -2.13 22.90
CA GLN A 288 11.62 -2.75 24.00
C GLN A 288 11.34 -4.23 23.74
N TYR A 289 10.88 -4.54 22.54
CA TYR A 289 10.61 -5.92 22.13
C TYR A 289 11.88 -6.78 22.11
N ILE A 290 12.97 -6.32 21.51
CA ILE A 290 14.25 -7.05 21.54
C ILE A 290 14.72 -7.24 22.98
N ALA A 291 14.66 -6.19 23.80
CA ALA A 291 15.07 -6.23 25.20
C ALA A 291 14.28 -7.24 26.03
N SER A 292 13.06 -7.59 25.61
CA SER A 292 12.21 -8.58 26.26
C SER A 292 12.70 -10.03 26.08
N TYR A 293 13.64 -10.27 25.14
CA TYR A 293 14.01 -11.61 24.70
C TYR A 293 15.52 -11.77 24.45
N ALA A 294 16.18 -12.60 25.25
CA ALA A 294 17.63 -12.83 25.16
C ALA A 294 18.09 -13.31 23.77
N ASP A 295 17.31 -14.16 23.11
CA ASP A 295 17.60 -14.64 21.76
C ASP A 295 17.54 -13.51 20.72
N LEU A 296 16.65 -12.53 20.89
CA LEU A 296 16.56 -11.37 20.01
C LEU A 296 17.70 -10.37 20.28
N ILE A 297 18.11 -10.20 21.54
CA ILE A 297 19.30 -9.42 21.91
C ILE A 297 20.53 -9.98 21.20
N GLU A 298 20.72 -11.30 21.24
CA GLU A 298 21.84 -11.98 20.59
C GLU A 298 21.75 -11.91 19.06
N ALA A 299 20.56 -12.05 18.48
CA ALA A 299 20.38 -12.10 17.03
C ALA A 299 20.47 -10.71 16.36
N PHE A 300 19.90 -9.69 16.97
CA PHE A 300 19.68 -8.39 16.33
C PHE A 300 20.45 -7.23 16.97
N GLY A 301 20.87 -7.36 18.24
CA GLY A 301 21.41 -6.23 18.98
C GLY A 301 20.41 -5.06 19.04
N ALA A 302 20.89 -3.84 19.22
CA ALA A 302 20.03 -2.65 19.37
C ALA A 302 19.49 -2.11 18.02
N ASP A 303 18.80 -2.96 17.26
CA ASP A 303 18.15 -2.63 15.98
C ASP A 303 16.62 -2.66 16.11
N ALA A 304 16.03 -1.48 16.34
CA ALA A 304 14.59 -1.31 16.48
C ALA A 304 13.81 -1.84 15.26
N ALA A 305 14.33 -1.63 14.05
CA ALA A 305 13.65 -2.05 12.84
C ALA A 305 13.68 -3.58 12.68
N ALA A 306 14.79 -4.23 13.08
CA ALA A 306 14.85 -5.69 13.11
C ALA A 306 13.88 -6.29 14.15
N GLY A 307 13.76 -5.67 15.31
CA GLY A 307 12.79 -6.07 16.34
C GLY A 307 11.37 -5.97 15.83
N GLN A 308 11.03 -4.86 15.16
CA GLN A 308 9.73 -4.70 14.52
C GLN A 308 9.45 -5.79 13.48
N ARG A 309 10.37 -5.96 12.51
CA ARG A 309 10.25 -7.02 11.50
C ARG A 309 10.07 -8.40 12.12
N HIS A 310 10.86 -8.74 13.13
CA HIS A 310 10.76 -10.04 13.79
C HIS A 310 9.42 -10.22 14.50
N TYR A 311 8.92 -9.22 15.23
CA TYR A 311 7.64 -9.37 15.90
C TYR A 311 6.52 -9.68 14.90
N PHE A 312 6.45 -8.92 13.81
CA PHE A 312 5.41 -9.11 12.80
C PHE A 312 5.57 -10.42 12.03
N HIS A 313 6.80 -10.88 11.77
CA HIS A 313 7.04 -12.12 11.02
C HIS A 313 6.96 -13.39 11.88
N HIS A 314 7.31 -13.31 13.16
CA HIS A 314 7.50 -14.48 14.04
C HIS A 314 6.92 -14.26 15.44
N GLY A 315 7.13 -13.09 16.03
CA GLY A 315 6.75 -12.82 17.42
C GLY A 315 5.27 -13.05 17.72
N ILE A 316 4.37 -12.72 16.81
CA ILE A 316 2.94 -12.95 17.02
C ILE A 316 2.60 -14.45 16.98
N GLU A 317 3.19 -15.24 16.07
CA GLU A 317 3.03 -16.71 16.02
C GLU A 317 3.59 -17.39 17.27
N GLU A 318 4.74 -16.92 17.72
CA GLU A 318 5.42 -17.41 18.91
C GLU A 318 4.68 -17.03 20.20
N GLY A 319 3.63 -16.20 20.12
CA GLY A 319 2.89 -15.69 21.26
C GLY A 319 3.72 -14.77 22.16
N ARG A 320 4.72 -14.09 21.58
CA ARG A 320 5.58 -13.15 22.29
C ARG A 320 4.80 -11.89 22.64
N THR A 321 5.04 -11.38 23.84
CA THR A 321 4.58 -10.07 24.30
C THR A 321 5.60 -9.00 23.89
N THR A 322 5.19 -7.74 23.85
CA THR A 322 6.04 -6.63 23.38
C THR A 322 6.56 -5.74 24.51
N ASP A 323 6.14 -6.06 25.73
CA ASP A 323 6.29 -5.31 26.97
C ASP A 323 6.94 -6.16 28.08
N GLY A 324 7.69 -7.20 27.71
CA GLY A 324 8.40 -8.06 28.67
C GLY A 324 9.57 -7.38 29.37
N PHE A 325 10.08 -6.29 28.78
CA PHE A 325 11.07 -5.38 29.38
C PHE A 325 10.40 -4.07 29.80
N ASP A 326 10.78 -3.54 30.95
CA ASP A 326 10.34 -2.22 31.44
C ASP A 326 11.52 -1.25 31.55
N ALA A 327 11.73 -0.47 30.49
CA ALA A 327 12.77 0.55 30.43
C ALA A 327 12.67 1.61 31.56
N ARG A 328 11.47 1.89 32.05
CA ARG A 328 11.26 2.86 33.14
C ARG A 328 11.71 2.28 34.48
N THR A 329 11.36 1.04 34.76
CA THR A 329 11.80 0.34 35.98
C THR A 329 13.31 0.08 35.92
N TYR A 330 13.84 -0.25 34.75
CA TYR A 330 15.28 -0.33 34.52
C TYR A 330 16.01 0.99 34.86
N LEU A 331 15.50 2.13 34.39
CA LEU A 331 16.02 3.44 34.78
C LEU A 331 15.88 3.68 36.30
N ALA A 332 14.77 3.29 36.92
CA ALA A 332 14.55 3.45 38.37
C ALA A 332 15.55 2.63 39.22
N ASN A 333 15.98 1.48 38.73
CA ASN A 333 16.95 0.62 39.43
C ASN A 333 18.38 1.19 39.44
N TYR A 334 18.78 1.95 38.41
CA TYR A 334 20.19 2.33 38.20
C TYR A 334 20.42 3.85 38.13
N ALA A 335 21.04 4.41 39.16
CA ALA A 335 21.27 5.85 39.29
C ALA A 335 22.23 6.42 38.23
N ASP A 336 23.21 5.63 37.79
CA ASP A 336 24.12 5.95 36.69
C ASP A 336 23.35 6.11 35.38
N LEU A 337 22.41 5.22 35.09
CA LEU A 337 21.59 5.31 33.87
C LEU A 337 20.66 6.52 33.89
N ARG A 338 20.06 6.85 35.04
CA ARG A 338 19.28 8.10 35.19
C ARG A 338 20.14 9.34 35.00
N ALA A 339 21.38 9.32 35.49
CA ALA A 339 22.30 10.44 35.30
C ALA A 339 22.70 10.60 33.83
N ALA A 340 22.84 9.49 33.09
CA ALA A 340 23.24 9.48 31.69
C ALA A 340 22.08 9.81 30.73
N PHE A 341 20.91 9.20 30.95
CA PHE A 341 19.80 9.19 29.98
C PHE A 341 18.55 9.93 30.47
N GLY A 342 18.51 10.34 31.74
CA GLY A 342 17.31 10.93 32.34
C GLY A 342 16.15 9.94 32.34
N SER A 343 15.06 10.30 31.65
CA SER A 343 13.85 9.49 31.47
C SER A 343 13.71 8.92 30.05
N ASN A 344 14.79 8.86 29.27
CA ASN A 344 14.75 8.37 27.90
C ASN A 344 14.73 6.82 27.88
N GLU A 345 13.56 6.27 27.66
CA GLU A 345 13.31 4.81 27.66
C GLU A 345 14.01 4.10 26.48
N ASN A 346 14.11 4.73 25.30
CA ASN A 346 14.81 4.13 24.15
C ASN A 346 16.32 3.99 24.39
N GLU A 347 16.97 5.01 24.98
CA GLU A 347 18.39 4.92 25.32
C GLU A 347 18.64 3.91 26.44
N ALA A 348 17.69 3.77 27.37
CA ALA A 348 17.73 2.75 28.41
C ALA A 348 17.62 1.33 27.82
N ALA A 349 16.70 1.11 26.87
CA ALA A 349 16.57 -0.15 26.14
C ALA A 349 17.83 -0.46 25.30
N ARG A 350 18.36 0.52 24.55
CA ARG A 350 19.64 0.36 23.82
C ARG A 350 20.77 -0.04 24.76
N HIS A 351 20.88 0.61 25.92
CA HIS A 351 21.89 0.26 26.92
C HIS A 351 21.70 -1.16 27.44
N PHE A 352 20.48 -1.56 27.77
CA PHE A 352 20.20 -2.91 28.25
C PHE A 352 20.62 -3.98 27.23
N ILE A 353 20.20 -3.81 25.98
CA ILE A 353 20.54 -4.72 24.88
C ILE A 353 22.05 -4.79 24.65
N THR A 354 22.74 -3.64 24.68
CA THR A 354 24.18 -3.57 24.35
C THR A 354 25.09 -4.01 25.50
N PHE A 355 24.70 -3.72 26.75
CA PHE A 355 25.53 -3.93 27.93
C PHE A 355 24.78 -4.57 29.09
N GLY A 356 23.61 -4.01 29.45
CA GLY A 356 22.91 -4.34 30.69
C GLY A 356 22.58 -5.82 30.86
N HIS A 357 22.17 -6.50 29.77
CA HIS A 357 21.88 -7.93 29.77
C HIS A 357 23.12 -8.76 30.12
N ALA A 358 24.27 -8.46 29.52
CA ALA A 358 25.54 -9.15 29.82
C ALA A 358 26.11 -8.79 31.21
N GLU A 359 25.82 -7.59 31.71
CA GLU A 359 26.18 -7.15 33.06
C GLU A 359 25.30 -7.77 34.16
N GLY A 360 24.23 -8.49 33.80
CA GLY A 360 23.27 -9.06 34.74
C GLY A 360 22.39 -8.01 35.42
N ARG A 361 22.21 -6.84 34.79
CA ARG A 361 21.27 -5.82 35.27
C ARG A 361 19.82 -6.26 35.01
N THR A 362 18.86 -5.67 35.72
CA THR A 362 17.45 -6.06 35.66
C THR A 362 16.50 -4.88 35.75
N ASP A 363 15.36 -5.04 35.11
CA ASP A 363 14.18 -4.18 35.10
C ASP A 363 13.07 -4.69 36.03
N LEU A 364 13.30 -5.76 36.80
CA LEU A 364 12.40 -6.18 37.87
C LEU A 364 12.47 -5.20 39.04
N ASP A 365 11.35 -5.00 39.73
CA ASP A 365 11.33 -4.18 40.94
C ASP A 365 12.29 -4.75 42.00
N LEU A 366 13.29 -3.94 42.36
CA LEU A 366 14.26 -4.26 43.42
C LEU A 366 13.84 -3.75 44.80
N PHE A 367 12.67 -3.09 44.91
CA PHE A 367 12.23 -2.37 46.11
C PHE A 367 10.74 -2.49 46.41
#